data_AF-A0A024TVY1-F1
#
_entry.id   AF-A0A024TVY1-F1
#
_cell.length_a   1.000
_cell.length_b   1.000
_cell.length_c   1.000
_cell.angle_alpha   90.00
_cell.angle_beta   90.00
_cell.angle_gamma   90.00
#
_symmetry.space_group_name_H-M   'P 1'
#
loop_
_entity.id
_entity.type
_entity.pdbx_description
1 polymer ?
#
loop_
_entity_poly.entity_id
_entity_poly.type
_entity_poly.pdbx_seq_one_letter_code
_entity_poly.pdbx_strand_id
1 'polypeptide(L)'
;MTSAVEGIVDLQERLAKLAPNLMLQPMPKVAFSKGSHGTKTSASLRGTDLLLALCATDEQRQVVVELVEKNNPLGLELALTGAFDATAKKFNLTKAVFLTDAQLLVHNFVELIELRLEDPESAAESLSLLLTENGHSDADVHIAEECLTIAYALQTLLRAFPSIPLAIHGQAVEINASTDVADIFGALFAPKKVKKASDKKTATAAFAQTPKKRKNKA
;
A
#
# COMPACT_ATOMS: atom_id res chain seq x y z
N MET A 1 -10.52 -27.29 -4.91
CA MET A 1 -9.22 -26.67 -5.26
C MET A 1 -9.39 -25.19 -5.03
N THR A 2 -8.60 -24.60 -4.13
CA THR A 2 -8.55 -23.14 -3.94
C THR A 2 -7.86 -22.51 -5.15
N SER A 3 -8.46 -21.49 -5.75
CA SER A 3 -7.81 -20.74 -6.83
C SER A 3 -6.62 -19.95 -6.30
N ALA A 4 -5.66 -19.61 -7.17
CA ALA A 4 -4.49 -18.80 -6.78
C ALA A 4 -4.90 -17.44 -6.16
N VAL A 5 -6.01 -16.85 -6.64
CA VAL A 5 -6.56 -15.60 -6.11
C VAL A 5 -7.11 -15.79 -4.70
N GLU A 6 -7.88 -16.86 -4.46
CA GLU A 6 -8.38 -17.18 -3.11
C GLU A 6 -7.23 -17.46 -2.14
N GLY A 7 -6.16 -18.14 -2.59
CA GLY A 7 -4.96 -18.35 -1.77
C GLY A 7 -4.24 -17.05 -1.40
N ILE A 8 -4.16 -16.08 -2.31
CA ILE A 8 -3.62 -14.74 -2.00
C ILE A 8 -4.46 -14.03 -0.95
N VAL A 9 -5.79 -14.07 -1.08
CA VAL A 9 -6.70 -13.43 -0.12
C VAL A 9 -6.53 -14.05 1.27
N ASP A 10 -6.53 -15.38 1.38
CA ASP A 10 -6.35 -16.09 2.65
C ASP A 10 -5.02 -15.74 3.32
N LEU A 11 -3.92 -15.73 2.57
CA LEU A 11 -2.60 -15.35 3.09
C LEU A 11 -2.56 -13.89 3.55
N GLN A 12 -3.17 -12.95 2.80
CA GLN A 12 -3.27 -11.55 3.23
C GLN A 12 -4.08 -11.39 4.51
N GLU A 13 -5.20 -12.10 4.65
CA GLU A 13 -6.03 -12.05 5.86
C GLU A 13 -5.31 -12.64 7.07
N ARG A 14 -4.58 -13.75 6.88
CA ARG A 14 -3.79 -14.37 7.95
C ARG A 14 -2.64 -13.48 8.38
N LEU A 15 -1.91 -12.90 7.42
CA LEU A 15 -0.83 -11.97 7.73
C LEU A 15 -1.34 -10.72 8.45
N ALA A 16 -2.48 -10.17 8.05
CA ALA A 16 -3.08 -9.01 8.72
C ALA A 16 -3.51 -9.30 10.17
N LYS A 17 -3.80 -10.57 10.51
CA LYS A 17 -4.12 -10.98 11.89
C LYS A 17 -2.86 -11.15 12.74
N LEU A 18 -1.82 -11.75 12.16
CA LEU A 18 -0.57 -12.02 12.88
C LEU A 18 0.31 -10.80 12.98
N ALA A 19 0.39 -9.99 11.93
CA ALA A 19 1.25 -8.83 11.85
C ALA A 19 0.47 -7.63 11.28
N PRO A 20 -0.46 -7.04 12.06
CA PRO A 20 -1.33 -5.95 11.58
C PRO A 20 -0.59 -4.67 11.20
N ASN A 21 0.61 -4.45 11.75
CA ASN A 21 1.47 -3.31 11.45
C ASN A 21 2.51 -3.64 10.38
N LEU A 22 2.66 -4.90 9.99
CA LEU A 22 3.50 -5.28 8.87
C LEU A 22 2.90 -4.76 7.56
N MET A 23 3.68 -3.89 6.92
CA MET A 23 3.34 -3.28 5.66
C MET A 23 4.02 -4.04 4.54
N LEU A 24 3.23 -4.72 3.72
CA LEU A 24 3.74 -5.39 2.53
C LEU A 24 4.18 -4.36 1.52
N GLN A 25 5.45 -4.42 1.14
CA GLN A 25 5.94 -3.62 0.03
C GLN A 25 5.53 -4.22 -1.32
N PRO A 26 5.08 -3.39 -2.28
CA PRO A 26 4.86 -3.83 -3.64
C PRO A 26 6.17 -4.37 -4.22
N MET A 27 6.12 -5.56 -4.80
CA MET A 27 7.22 -6.11 -5.60
C MET A 27 6.66 -6.63 -6.93
N PRO A 28 6.08 -5.76 -7.76
CA PRO A 28 5.42 -6.21 -8.97
C PRO A 28 6.48 -6.72 -9.94
N LYS A 29 6.13 -7.75 -10.72
CA LYS A 29 6.75 -7.94 -12.04
C LYS A 29 6.23 -6.80 -12.92
N VAL A 30 6.80 -5.61 -12.77
CA VAL A 30 6.34 -4.45 -13.51
C VAL A 30 6.69 -4.69 -14.98
N ALA A 31 5.68 -4.87 -15.81
CA ALA A 31 5.82 -4.78 -17.26
C ALA A 31 5.89 -3.28 -17.58
N PHE A 32 7.06 -2.67 -17.43
CA PHE A 32 7.23 -1.28 -17.85
C PHE A 32 6.96 -1.19 -19.36
N SER A 33 6.05 -0.31 -19.76
CA SER A 33 5.99 0.14 -21.14
C SER A 33 7.36 0.71 -21.48
N LYS A 34 8.05 0.14 -22.47
CA LYS A 34 9.41 0.53 -22.90
C LYS A 34 9.66 2.03 -22.76
N GLY A 35 10.20 2.45 -21.62
CA GLY A 35 10.77 3.77 -21.44
C GLY A 35 12.10 3.83 -22.17
N SER A 36 12.49 5.01 -22.63
CA SER A 36 13.64 5.26 -23.52
C SER A 36 15.02 4.82 -22.99
N HIS A 37 15.11 4.26 -21.78
CA HIS A 37 16.34 3.70 -21.23
C HIS A 37 16.14 2.22 -20.90
N GLY A 38 16.81 1.36 -21.67
CA GLY A 38 16.71 -0.09 -21.64
C GLY A 38 17.29 -0.76 -20.41
N THR A 39 16.91 -0.34 -19.21
CA THR A 39 17.22 -1.06 -17.98
C THR A 39 16.28 -2.24 -17.83
N LYS A 40 16.75 -3.41 -18.26
CA LYS A 40 16.22 -4.70 -17.78
C LYS A 40 16.62 -4.85 -16.32
N THR A 41 15.88 -4.26 -15.40
CA THR A 41 16.10 -4.50 -13.97
C THR A 41 15.23 -5.67 -13.53
N SER A 42 15.87 -6.82 -13.32
CA SER A 42 15.35 -7.89 -12.48
C SER A 42 15.41 -7.55 -10.98
N ALA A 43 15.85 -6.34 -10.63
CA ALA A 43 15.86 -5.81 -9.28
C ALA A 43 14.43 -5.49 -8.83
N SER A 44 14.10 -5.88 -7.60
CA SER A 44 12.81 -5.58 -7.00
C SER A 44 12.75 -4.09 -6.70
N LEU A 45 12.02 -3.32 -7.50
CA LEU A 45 11.85 -1.89 -7.30
C LEU A 45 10.93 -1.64 -6.11
N ARG A 46 11.39 -0.79 -5.19
CA ARG A 46 10.73 -0.48 -3.92
C ARG A 46 10.82 1.01 -3.63
N GLY A 47 10.05 1.48 -2.66
CA GLY A 47 10.18 2.85 -2.15
C GLY A 47 10.20 3.91 -3.25
N THR A 48 11.22 4.78 -3.18
CA THR A 48 11.45 5.85 -4.17
C THR A 48 11.72 5.30 -5.57
N ASP A 49 12.49 4.20 -5.70
CA ASP A 49 12.82 3.60 -6.99
C ASP A 49 11.57 3.14 -7.74
N LEU A 50 10.55 2.64 -7.03
CA LEU A 50 9.28 2.30 -7.65
C LEU A 50 8.57 3.54 -8.21
N LEU A 51 8.51 4.63 -7.45
CA LEU A 51 7.89 5.87 -7.93
C LEU A 51 8.61 6.43 -9.15
N LEU A 52 9.94 6.46 -9.10
CA LEU A 52 10.78 6.92 -10.21
C LEU A 52 10.58 6.04 -11.45
N ALA A 53 10.54 4.72 -11.30
CA ALA A 53 10.36 3.81 -12.42
C ALA A 53 8.99 3.97 -13.12
N LEU A 54 7.98 4.50 -12.42
CA LEU A 54 6.67 4.81 -13.00
C LEU A 54 6.63 6.12 -13.80
N CYS A 55 7.61 7.02 -13.61
CA CYS A 55 7.69 8.28 -14.34
C CYS A 55 8.06 8.07 -15.81
N ALA A 56 7.41 8.84 -16.70
CA ALA A 56 7.65 8.82 -18.14
C ALA A 56 8.76 9.79 -18.57
N THR A 57 8.96 10.90 -17.85
CA THR A 57 9.96 11.93 -18.17
C THR A 57 10.89 12.23 -16.99
N ASP A 58 12.01 12.90 -17.24
CA ASP A 58 12.96 13.28 -16.20
C ASP A 58 12.43 14.41 -15.31
N GLU A 59 11.60 15.31 -15.87
CA GLU A 59 10.89 16.33 -15.08
C GLU A 59 9.97 15.68 -14.05
N GLN A 60 9.26 14.61 -14.43
CA GLN A 60 8.44 13.84 -13.49
C GLN A 60 9.28 13.16 -12.41
N ARG A 61 10.48 12.63 -12.76
CA ARG A 61 11.41 12.07 -11.78
C ARG A 61 11.87 13.13 -10.76
N GLN A 62 12.20 14.33 -11.24
CA GLN A 62 12.60 15.44 -10.38
C GLN A 62 11.48 15.84 -9.41
N VAL A 63 10.23 15.93 -9.90
CA VAL A 63 9.05 16.19 -9.05
C VAL A 63 8.87 15.11 -7.98
N VAL A 64 9.11 13.84 -8.30
CA VAL A 64 9.06 12.75 -7.31
C VAL A 64 10.13 12.93 -6.23
N VAL A 65 11.37 13.26 -6.59
CA VAL A 65 12.45 13.50 -5.61
C VAL A 65 12.05 14.64 -4.67
N GLU A 66 11.62 15.77 -5.20
CA GLU A 66 11.18 16.92 -4.41
C GLU A 66 9.99 16.58 -3.51
N LEU A 67 9.04 15.78 -4.00
CA LEU A 67 7.90 15.33 -3.22
C LEU A 67 8.33 14.43 -2.05
N VAL A 68 9.26 13.51 -2.27
CA VAL A 68 9.78 12.62 -1.22
C VAL A 68 10.55 13.43 -0.17
N GLU A 69 11.49 14.28 -0.59
CA GLU A 69 12.29 15.13 0.31
C GLU A 69 11.40 16.05 1.15
N LYS A 70 10.39 16.68 0.54
CA LYS A 70 9.44 17.54 1.25
C LYS A 70 8.68 16.80 2.36
N ASN A 71 8.37 15.53 2.17
CA ASN A 71 7.65 14.72 3.15
C ASN A 71 8.57 13.97 4.12
N ASN A 72 9.89 13.95 3.86
CA ASN A 72 10.89 13.26 4.66
C ASN A 72 12.12 14.12 4.94
N PRO A 73 11.99 15.14 5.79
CA PRO A 73 13.11 15.99 6.16
C PRO A 73 14.16 15.26 7.02
N LEU A 74 13.86 14.04 7.48
CA LEU A 74 14.70 13.26 8.39
C LEU A 74 15.64 12.28 7.66
N GLY A 75 15.54 12.17 6.33
CA GLY A 75 16.40 11.27 5.56
C GLY A 75 16.17 9.78 5.85
N LEU A 76 14.96 9.41 6.26
CA LEU A 76 14.55 8.00 6.45
C LEU A 76 14.30 7.31 5.10
N GLU A 77 14.14 6.00 5.08
CA GLU A 77 13.85 5.29 3.84
C GLU A 77 12.35 5.26 3.53
N LEU A 78 12.00 5.54 2.27
CA LEU A 78 10.61 5.50 1.81
C LEU A 78 10.19 4.04 1.60
N ALA A 79 9.11 3.64 2.26
CA ALA A 79 8.38 2.42 1.95
C ALA A 79 6.98 2.73 1.44
N LEU A 80 6.57 1.99 0.42
CA LEU A 80 5.22 2.04 -0.12
C LEU A 80 4.47 0.81 0.36
N THR A 81 3.24 1.01 0.77
CA THR A 81 2.40 -0.03 1.35
C THR A 81 1.20 -0.28 0.44
N GLY A 82 0.75 -1.52 0.38
CA GLY A 82 -0.41 -1.87 -0.39
C GLY A 82 -0.85 -3.31 -0.20
N ALA A 83 -1.89 -3.69 -0.92
CA ALA A 83 -2.42 -5.05 -0.93
C ALA A 83 -2.94 -5.41 -2.31
N PHE A 84 -2.97 -6.69 -2.62
CA PHE A 84 -3.65 -7.18 -3.81
C PHE A 84 -5.16 -7.09 -3.61
N ASP A 85 -5.81 -6.38 -4.53
CA ASP A 85 -7.26 -6.35 -4.68
C ASP A 85 -7.67 -7.50 -5.61
N ALA A 86 -8.23 -8.55 -5.02
CA ALA A 86 -8.69 -9.74 -5.75
C ALA A 86 -9.84 -9.44 -6.72
N THR A 87 -10.67 -8.45 -6.42
CA THR A 87 -11.83 -8.07 -7.25
C THR A 87 -11.34 -7.31 -8.48
N ALA A 88 -10.49 -6.30 -8.28
CA ALA A 88 -9.93 -5.51 -9.37
C ALA A 88 -8.77 -6.21 -10.10
N LYS A 89 -8.18 -7.25 -9.47
CA LYS A 89 -6.94 -7.93 -9.90
C LYS A 89 -5.77 -6.97 -10.07
N LYS A 90 -5.62 -6.05 -9.11
CA LYS A 90 -4.59 -4.99 -9.10
C LYS A 90 -3.86 -5.00 -7.77
N PHE A 91 -2.60 -4.58 -7.77
CA PHE A 91 -1.91 -4.28 -6.53
C PHE A 91 -2.16 -2.82 -6.18
N ASN A 92 -2.87 -2.57 -5.09
CA ASN A 92 -3.31 -1.25 -4.70
C ASN A 92 -2.37 -0.65 -3.66
N LEU A 93 -1.61 0.38 -4.07
CA LEU A 93 -0.82 1.22 -3.18
C LEU A 93 -1.74 2.14 -2.37
N THR A 94 -1.53 2.16 -1.07
CA THR A 94 -2.41 2.86 -0.13
C THR A 94 -1.71 3.95 0.66
N LYS A 95 -0.41 3.82 0.92
CA LYS A 95 0.29 4.77 1.79
C LYS A 95 1.80 4.73 1.55
N ALA A 96 2.41 5.90 1.62
CA ALA A 96 3.84 6.10 1.79
C ALA A 96 4.17 6.24 3.28
N VAL A 97 5.18 5.53 3.75
CA VAL A 97 5.70 5.61 5.12
C VAL A 97 7.21 5.77 5.08
N PHE A 98 7.77 6.41 6.10
CA PHE A 98 9.20 6.59 6.24
C PHE A 98 9.70 5.76 7.40
N LEU A 99 10.71 4.94 7.15
CA LEU A 99 11.16 3.89 8.04
C LEU A 99 12.67 4.01 8.26
N THR A 100 13.11 3.58 9.43
CA THR A 100 14.53 3.32 9.68
C THR A 100 14.99 2.08 8.91
N ASP A 101 16.30 1.86 8.78
CA ASP A 101 16.85 0.67 8.12
C ASP A 101 16.36 -0.64 8.76
N ALA A 102 16.30 -0.70 10.09
CA ALA A 102 15.80 -1.86 10.82
C ALA A 102 14.32 -2.14 10.53
N GLN A 103 13.49 -1.10 10.52
CA GLN A 103 12.08 -1.23 10.15
C GLN A 103 11.93 -1.62 8.67
N LEU A 104 12.71 -1.00 7.78
CA LEU A 104 12.68 -1.31 6.36
C LEU A 104 12.98 -2.80 6.12
N LEU A 105 13.95 -3.36 6.84
CA LEU A 105 14.29 -4.78 6.79
C LEU A 105 13.10 -5.66 7.22
N VAL A 106 12.35 -5.29 8.27
CA VAL A 106 11.11 -5.98 8.68
C VAL A 106 10.07 -6.00 7.55
N HIS A 107 9.89 -4.87 6.87
CA HIS A 107 8.97 -4.75 5.74
C HIS A 107 9.52 -5.38 4.44
N ASN A 108 10.81 -5.67 4.42
CA ASN A 108 11.52 -6.39 3.38
C ASN A 108 11.79 -7.84 3.81
N PHE A 109 10.72 -8.60 4.03
CA PHE A 109 10.79 -9.96 4.55
C PHE A 109 11.70 -10.90 3.72
N VAL A 110 11.92 -10.65 2.42
CA VAL A 110 12.88 -11.46 1.63
C VAL A 110 14.29 -11.29 2.16
N GLU A 111 14.74 -10.03 2.29
CA GLU A 111 16.07 -9.73 2.80
C GLU A 111 16.17 -10.13 4.27
N LEU A 112 15.09 -10.03 5.05
CA LEU A 112 15.08 -10.53 6.43
C LEU A 112 15.19 -12.07 6.50
N ILE A 113 14.53 -12.80 5.60
CA ILE A 113 14.67 -14.27 5.51
C ILE A 113 16.09 -14.63 5.09
N GLU A 114 16.64 -13.97 4.08
CA GLU A 114 18.01 -14.18 3.61
C GLU A 114 19.01 -13.91 4.74
N LEU A 115 18.91 -12.74 5.40
CA LEU A 115 19.74 -12.41 6.55
C LEU A 115 19.58 -13.44 7.67
N ARG A 116 18.37 -13.91 7.95
CA ARG A 116 18.16 -14.92 9.00
C ARG A 116 18.82 -16.26 8.68
N LEU A 117 18.95 -16.61 7.41
CA LEU A 117 19.64 -17.83 6.97
C LEU A 117 21.16 -17.67 6.96
N GLU A 118 21.65 -16.47 6.60
CA GLU A 118 23.07 -16.17 6.47
C GLU A 118 23.72 -15.81 7.82
N ASP A 119 23.10 -14.92 8.57
CA ASP A 119 23.54 -14.40 9.86
C ASP A 119 22.36 -14.24 10.84
N PRO A 120 22.02 -15.32 11.58
CA PRO A 120 20.92 -15.30 12.54
C PRO A 120 21.08 -14.26 13.65
N GLU A 121 22.31 -13.91 14.04
CA GLU A 121 22.57 -12.96 15.12
C GLU A 121 22.21 -11.54 14.67
N SER A 122 22.64 -11.16 13.47
CA SER A 122 22.29 -9.86 12.87
C SER A 122 20.78 -9.71 12.60
N ALA A 123 20.06 -10.80 12.33
CA ALA A 123 18.62 -10.76 12.13
C ALA A 123 17.80 -10.63 13.45
N ALA A 124 18.41 -10.86 14.61
CA ALA A 124 17.68 -10.98 15.88
C ALA A 124 16.94 -9.69 16.27
N GLU A 125 17.56 -8.53 16.07
CA GLU A 125 16.93 -7.24 16.35
C GLU A 125 15.71 -7.00 15.46
N SER A 126 15.80 -7.33 14.17
CA SER A 126 14.69 -7.17 13.23
C SER A 126 13.54 -8.14 13.50
N LEU A 127 13.82 -9.35 13.96
CA LEU A 127 12.77 -10.30 14.39
C LEU A 127 12.06 -9.81 15.66
N SER A 128 12.83 -9.29 16.63
CA SER A 128 12.27 -8.68 17.84
C SER A 128 11.41 -7.47 17.49
N LEU A 129 11.87 -6.63 16.57
CA LEU A 129 11.11 -5.49 16.05
C LEU A 129 9.82 -5.92 15.37
N LEU A 130 9.88 -6.93 14.47
CA LEU A 130 8.69 -7.51 13.83
C LEU A 130 7.65 -7.97 14.87
N LEU A 131 8.07 -8.68 15.91
CA LEU A 131 7.15 -9.19 16.94
C LEU A 131 6.55 -8.05 17.77
N THR A 132 7.41 -7.19 18.32
CA THR A 132 7.00 -6.13 19.25
C THR A 132 6.17 -5.04 18.58
N GLU A 133 6.50 -4.63 17.35
CA GLU A 133 5.67 -3.70 16.58
C GLU A 133 4.29 -4.29 16.27
N ASN A 134 4.16 -5.61 16.24
CA ASN A 134 2.90 -6.30 15.95
C ASN A 134 2.17 -6.83 17.20
N GLY A 135 2.63 -6.45 18.40
CA GLY A 135 1.96 -6.73 19.67
C GLY A 135 2.26 -8.10 20.27
N HIS A 136 3.31 -8.77 19.81
CA HIS A 136 3.78 -10.05 20.34
C HIS A 136 4.97 -9.88 21.27
N SER A 137 5.27 -10.91 22.07
CA SER A 137 6.53 -10.96 22.81
C SER A 137 7.67 -11.26 21.86
N ASP A 138 8.86 -10.73 22.14
CA ASP A 138 10.13 -11.12 21.50
C ASP A 138 10.43 -12.63 21.62
N ALA A 139 9.90 -13.29 22.65
CA ALA A 139 9.98 -14.74 22.84
C ALA A 139 9.08 -15.55 21.88
N ASP A 140 8.11 -14.93 21.21
CA ASP A 140 7.15 -15.60 20.31
C ASP A 140 7.73 -15.84 18.91
N VAL A 141 8.95 -16.38 18.84
CA VAL A 141 9.72 -16.57 17.58
C VAL A 141 8.93 -17.36 16.53
N HIS A 142 8.11 -18.33 16.95
CA HIS A 142 7.24 -19.10 16.06
C HIS A 142 6.25 -18.23 15.27
N ILE A 143 5.78 -17.11 15.85
CA ILE A 143 4.89 -16.16 15.17
C ILE A 143 5.68 -15.42 14.09
N ALA A 144 6.92 -15.03 14.36
CA ALA A 144 7.78 -14.41 13.36
C ALA A 144 8.04 -15.36 12.18
N GLU A 145 8.33 -16.64 12.45
CA GLU A 145 8.51 -17.67 11.42
C GLU A 145 7.25 -17.87 10.56
N GLU A 146 6.07 -17.88 11.19
CA GLU A 146 4.79 -17.96 10.49
C GLU A 146 4.55 -16.73 9.60
N CYS A 147 4.79 -15.52 10.12
CA CYS A 147 4.70 -14.26 9.37
C CYS A 147 5.62 -14.27 8.15
N LEU A 148 6.90 -14.64 8.32
CA LEU A 148 7.87 -14.70 7.23
C LEU A 148 7.48 -15.74 6.17
N THR A 149 6.99 -16.91 6.61
CA THR A 149 6.50 -17.96 5.71
C THR A 149 5.31 -17.49 4.87
N ILE A 150 4.33 -16.84 5.52
CA ILE A 150 3.14 -16.30 4.83
C ILE A 150 3.54 -15.18 3.86
N ALA A 151 4.40 -14.26 4.28
CA ALA A 151 4.85 -13.15 3.44
C ALA A 151 5.61 -13.66 2.21
N TYR A 152 6.49 -14.65 2.37
CA TYR A 152 7.20 -15.29 1.28
C TYR A 152 6.27 -16.01 0.31
N ALA A 153 5.29 -16.78 0.82
CA ALA A 153 4.30 -17.44 -0.01
C ALA A 153 3.45 -16.44 -0.82
N LEU A 154 2.99 -15.38 -0.15
CA LEU A 154 2.20 -14.31 -0.77
C LEU A 154 2.99 -13.63 -1.89
N GLN A 155 4.24 -13.28 -1.65
CA GLN A 155 5.09 -12.69 -2.67
C GLN A 155 5.35 -13.63 -3.84
N THR A 156 5.60 -14.91 -3.57
CA THR A 156 5.81 -15.93 -4.59
C THR A 156 4.58 -16.02 -5.50
N LEU A 157 3.39 -16.06 -4.92
CA LEU A 157 2.12 -16.06 -5.66
C LEU A 157 1.94 -14.77 -6.46
N LEU A 158 2.15 -13.59 -5.86
CA LEU A 158 2.03 -12.31 -6.56
C LEU A 158 3.02 -12.19 -7.73
N ARG A 159 4.25 -12.71 -7.57
CA ARG A 159 5.23 -12.77 -8.65
C ARG A 159 4.86 -13.82 -9.70
N ALA A 160 4.07 -14.84 -9.39
CA ALA A 160 3.62 -15.80 -10.40
C ALA A 160 2.61 -15.19 -11.40
N PHE A 161 1.98 -14.05 -11.09
CA PHE A 161 1.07 -13.39 -12.01
C PHE A 161 1.80 -12.81 -13.24
N PRO A 162 1.24 -12.94 -14.45
CA PRO A 162 1.90 -12.53 -15.70
C PRO A 162 2.21 -11.02 -15.80
N SER A 163 1.43 -10.18 -15.11
CA SER A 163 1.79 -8.83 -14.66
C SER A 163 0.60 -8.31 -13.84
N ILE A 164 0.84 -7.77 -12.65
CA ILE A 164 -0.22 -7.20 -11.82
C ILE A 164 -0.23 -5.68 -12.04
N PRO A 165 -1.30 -5.10 -12.59
CA PRO A 165 -1.38 -3.64 -12.73
C PRO A 165 -1.38 -2.98 -11.36
N LEU A 166 -0.70 -1.83 -11.27
CA LEU A 166 -0.69 -1.00 -10.08
C LEU A 166 -1.91 -0.08 -10.05
N ALA A 167 -2.44 0.11 -8.84
CA ALA A 167 -3.41 1.14 -8.53
C ALA A 167 -2.92 1.98 -7.35
N ILE A 168 -3.35 3.24 -7.27
CA ILE A 168 -3.18 4.10 -6.09
C ILE A 168 -4.58 4.42 -5.58
N HIS A 169 -4.89 4.08 -4.34
CA HIS A 169 -6.23 4.24 -3.73
C HIS A 169 -7.38 3.70 -4.61
N GLY A 170 -7.15 2.58 -5.29
CA GLY A 170 -8.09 1.88 -6.15
C GLY A 170 -8.15 2.41 -7.59
N GLN A 171 -7.49 3.52 -7.90
CA GLN A 171 -7.43 4.09 -9.24
C GLN A 171 -6.24 3.51 -10.01
N ALA A 172 -6.47 3.02 -11.22
CA ALA A 172 -5.37 2.56 -12.08
C ALA A 172 -4.37 3.69 -12.33
N VAL A 173 -3.09 3.37 -12.22
CA VAL A 173 -2.01 4.31 -12.50
C VAL A 173 -1.62 4.16 -13.96
N GLU A 174 -1.95 5.16 -14.77
CA GLU A 174 -1.44 5.31 -16.14
C GLU A 174 -0.68 6.63 -16.23
N ILE A 175 0.64 6.55 -16.09
CA ILE A 175 1.52 7.72 -16.17
C ILE A 175 2.03 7.84 -17.61
N ASN A 176 1.74 8.98 -18.22
CA ASN A 176 2.29 9.41 -19.49
C ASN A 176 2.97 10.78 -19.32
N ALA A 177 3.57 11.32 -20.38
CA ALA A 177 4.33 12.56 -20.32
C ALA A 177 3.53 13.80 -19.88
N SER A 178 2.19 13.77 -19.99
CA SER A 178 1.30 14.87 -19.57
C SER A 178 0.71 14.69 -18.17
N THR A 179 0.98 13.55 -17.52
CA THR A 179 0.43 13.23 -16.21
C THR A 179 1.08 14.07 -15.11
N ASP A 180 0.26 14.70 -14.26
CA ASP A 180 0.72 15.35 -13.03
C ASP A 180 1.03 14.29 -11.95
N VAL A 181 2.31 13.95 -11.82
CA VAL A 181 2.78 12.96 -10.85
C VAL A 181 2.76 13.48 -9.41
N ALA A 182 2.75 14.80 -9.19
CA ALA A 182 2.68 15.38 -7.86
C ALA A 182 1.33 15.09 -7.22
N ASP A 183 0.25 15.25 -7.98
CA ASP A 183 -1.11 14.94 -7.51
C ASP A 183 -1.31 13.44 -7.29
N ILE A 184 -0.86 12.61 -8.23
CA ILE A 184 -1.03 11.14 -8.15
C ILE A 184 -0.26 10.56 -6.97
N PHE A 185 1.04 10.86 -6.85
CA PHE A 185 1.86 10.31 -5.78
C PHE A 185 1.67 11.05 -4.47
N GLY A 186 1.33 12.34 -4.50
CA GLY A 186 1.01 13.13 -3.31
C GLY A 186 -0.11 12.51 -2.47
N ALA A 187 -1.05 11.81 -3.11
CA ALA A 187 -2.11 11.07 -2.44
C ALA A 187 -1.60 9.93 -1.53
N LEU A 188 -0.39 9.40 -1.75
CA LEU A 188 0.21 8.37 -0.90
C LEU A 188 0.77 8.95 0.41
N PHE A 189 1.18 10.21 0.41
CA PHE A 189 1.74 10.90 1.59
C PHE A 189 0.65 11.54 2.46
N ALA A 190 -0.53 11.79 1.90
CA ALA A 190 -1.64 12.39 2.63
C ALA A 190 -2.33 11.37 3.58
N PRO A 191 -2.65 11.74 4.83
CA PRO A 191 -3.52 10.92 5.67
C PRO A 191 -4.90 10.81 4.99
N LYS A 192 -5.44 9.59 4.86
CA LYS A 192 -6.79 9.34 4.32
C LYS A 192 -7.77 10.30 5.01
N LYS A 193 -8.26 11.31 4.29
CA LYS A 193 -9.42 12.06 4.75
C LYS A 193 -10.59 11.08 4.76
N VAL A 194 -10.98 10.62 5.95
CA VAL A 194 -12.26 9.95 6.13
C VAL A 194 -13.31 10.91 5.61
N LYS A 195 -13.93 10.59 4.47
CA LYS A 195 -15.10 11.34 3.98
C LYS A 195 -16.15 11.21 5.07
N LYS A 196 -16.28 12.22 5.93
CA LYS A 196 -17.54 12.46 6.65
C LYS A 196 -18.60 12.58 5.57
N ALA A 197 -19.59 11.68 5.60
CA ALA A 197 -20.79 11.83 4.80
C ALA A 197 -21.30 13.26 5.03
N SER A 198 -21.29 14.07 3.98
CA SER A 198 -21.90 15.38 4.03
C SER A 198 -23.39 15.14 4.15
N ASP A 199 -23.96 15.53 5.29
CA ASP A 199 -25.40 15.64 5.45
C ASP A 199 -25.92 16.53 4.33
N LYS A 200 -26.56 15.88 3.35
CA LYS A 200 -27.25 16.54 2.27
C LYS A 200 -28.52 17.14 2.88
N LYS A 201 -28.39 18.36 3.42
CA LYS A 201 -29.52 19.24 3.74
C LYS A 201 -30.41 19.31 2.50
N THR A 202 -31.49 18.53 2.52
CA THR A 202 -32.52 18.61 1.50
C THR A 202 -33.43 19.75 1.93
N ALA A 203 -33.23 20.91 1.31
CA ALA A 203 -34.24 21.96 1.32
C ALA A 203 -35.47 21.44 0.57
N THR A 204 -36.59 21.32 1.27
CA THR A 204 -37.91 21.32 0.62
C THR A 204 -38.72 22.46 1.20
N ALA A 205 -38.98 23.43 0.32
CA ALA A 205 -39.77 24.61 0.58
C ALA A 205 -41.26 24.24 0.73
N ALA A 206 -41.94 25.07 1.51
CA ALA A 206 -43.35 25.04 1.82
C ALA A 206 -44.25 25.03 0.58
N PHE A 207 -45.36 24.28 0.67
CA PHE A 207 -46.62 24.66 0.03
C PHE A 207 -47.74 24.60 1.07
N ALA A 208 -48.34 25.75 1.32
CA ALA A 208 -49.53 25.94 2.12
C ALA A 208 -50.77 25.54 1.32
N GLN A 209 -51.68 24.76 1.91
CA GLN A 209 -53.11 24.83 1.61
C GLN A 209 -53.92 24.56 2.89
N THR A 210 -54.67 25.57 3.32
CA THR A 210 -55.80 25.45 4.25
C THR A 210 -57.03 24.96 3.49
N PRO A 211 -58.01 24.35 4.20
CA PRO A 211 -59.36 24.85 4.04
C PRO A 211 -60.15 24.99 5.36
N LYS A 212 -60.88 26.11 5.46
CA LYS A 212 -61.93 26.42 6.43
C LYS A 212 -63.16 25.52 6.28
N LYS A 213 -63.76 25.12 7.41
CA LYS A 213 -65.22 24.96 7.70
C LYS A 213 -65.33 24.32 9.11
N ARG A 214 -66.26 24.61 10.02
CA ARG A 214 -67.44 25.48 10.12
C ARG A 214 -67.87 25.45 11.60
N LYS A 215 -68.49 26.54 12.11
CA LYS A 215 -69.18 26.61 13.42
C LYS A 215 -70.19 25.46 13.60
N ASN A 216 -70.32 24.92 14.81
CA ASN A 216 -71.58 25.02 15.55
C ASN A 216 -71.46 24.75 17.07
N LYS A 217 -72.35 25.46 17.75
CA LYS A 217 -72.70 25.53 19.17
C LYS A 217 -73.35 24.21 19.65
N ALA A 218 -73.03 23.80 20.87
CA ALA A 218 -73.98 23.38 21.89
C ALA A 218 -73.33 23.65 23.25
#